data_AF-A0A537PGJ4-F1
#
_entry.id   AF-A0A537PGJ4-F1
#
_cell.length_a   1.000
_cell.length_b   1.000
_cell.length_c   1.000
_cell.angle_alpha   90.00
_cell.angle_beta   90.00
_cell.angle_gamma   90.00
#
_symmetry.space_group_name_H-M   'P 1'
#
loop_
_entity.id
_entity.type
_entity.pdbx_description
1 polymer ?
#
loop_
_entity_poly.entity_id
_entity_poly.type
_entity_poly.pdbx_seq_one_letter_code
_entity_poly.pdbx_strand_id
1 'polypeptide(L)'
;MHNHITEDGSDGGFTPETVLGEIVPAFERLRQQGKIRFFGITAVGDTAALHRVVDARAFDTAQVSYNMLNPSAGAAVPPGYPAHDYGNLLAHTKAADMGVINIRVLAAGALSGTEDRHPLGSPSVEPIGSGSSYRTDAERARRIEPLIREGHAESLIEAGLRFAIANDAVSTVLVGYSTLDQLEDAARSINKGPLSRAALDRLAELQRAFVGEPR
;
A
#
# COMPACT_ATOMS: atom_id res chain seq x y z
N MET A 1 -4.42 2.98 15.15
CA MET A 1 -5.52 2.00 15.17
C MET A 1 -5.37 1.07 13.97
N HIS A 2 -5.69 -0.22 14.12
CA HIS A 2 -5.53 -1.22 13.06
C HIS A 2 -6.84 -1.84 12.55
N ASN A 3 -7.96 -1.58 13.24
CA ASN A 3 -9.29 -2.05 12.82
C ASN A 3 -9.65 -1.52 11.43
N HIS A 4 -10.45 -2.30 10.70
CA HIS A 4 -11.03 -1.85 9.44
C HIS A 4 -11.98 -0.68 9.69
N ILE A 5 -12.10 0.20 8.69
CA ILE A 5 -13.03 1.33 8.70
C ILE A 5 -14.09 1.07 7.63
N THR A 6 -15.30 0.69 8.04
CA THR A 6 -16.40 0.34 7.14
C THR A 6 -17.54 1.33 7.26
N GLU A 7 -18.40 1.46 6.26
CA GLU A 7 -19.52 2.41 6.31
C GLU A 7 -20.54 2.06 7.42
N ASP A 8 -20.71 0.78 7.71
CA ASP A 8 -21.77 0.25 8.57
C ASP A 8 -21.27 -0.47 9.83
N GLY A 9 -19.95 -0.62 10.02
CA GLY A 9 -19.37 -1.36 11.13
C GLY A 9 -19.41 -2.88 10.96
N SER A 10 -19.66 -3.37 9.75
CA SER A 10 -19.59 -4.80 9.40
C SER A 10 -18.24 -5.43 9.74
N ASP A 11 -18.27 -6.74 9.99
CA ASP A 11 -17.08 -7.58 10.30
C ASP A 11 -16.19 -7.06 11.45
N GLY A 12 -16.78 -6.34 12.41
CA GLY A 12 -16.05 -5.75 13.53
C GLY A 12 -15.21 -4.52 13.14
N GLY A 13 -15.50 -3.93 11.99
CA GLY A 13 -15.00 -2.62 11.58
C GLY A 13 -15.60 -1.48 12.41
N PHE A 14 -14.96 -0.32 12.37
CA PHE A 14 -15.49 0.91 12.97
C PHE A 14 -16.03 1.83 11.90
N THR A 15 -17.19 2.44 12.16
CA THR A 15 -17.72 3.48 11.28
C THR A 15 -16.90 4.77 11.40
N PRO A 16 -16.93 5.65 10.37
CA PRO A 16 -16.34 6.98 10.49
C PRO A 16 -16.85 7.74 11.73
N GLU A 17 -18.11 7.57 12.11
CA GLU A 17 -18.72 8.18 13.29
C GLU A 17 -18.06 7.70 14.58
N THR A 18 -17.85 6.39 14.74
CA THR A 18 -17.14 5.84 15.92
C THR A 18 -15.67 6.27 15.92
N VAL A 19 -15.00 6.22 14.76
CA VAL A 19 -13.60 6.63 14.64
C VAL A 19 -13.41 8.09 15.08
N LEU A 20 -14.21 9.00 14.55
CA LEU A 20 -14.08 10.44 14.81
C LEU A 20 -14.67 10.85 16.16
N GLY A 21 -15.78 10.24 16.57
CA GLY A 21 -16.53 10.60 17.78
C GLY A 21 -15.99 9.99 19.08
N GLU A 22 -15.35 8.82 18.99
CA GLU A 22 -14.91 8.08 20.19
C GLU A 22 -13.39 7.84 20.21
N ILE A 23 -12.84 7.35 19.09
CA ILE A 23 -11.45 6.91 19.03
C ILE A 23 -10.49 8.11 19.02
N VAL A 24 -10.76 9.12 18.18
CA VAL A 24 -9.94 10.35 18.14
C VAL A 24 -9.88 11.01 19.53
N PRO A 25 -11.00 11.27 20.25
CA PRO A 25 -10.94 11.80 21.61
C PRO A 25 -10.15 10.93 22.60
N ALA A 26 -10.22 9.60 22.47
CA ALA A 26 -9.43 8.70 23.30
C ALA A 26 -7.92 8.84 23.04
N PHE A 27 -7.51 8.92 21.76
CA PHE A 27 -6.11 9.11 21.39
C PHE A 27 -5.59 10.50 21.77
N GLU A 28 -6.41 11.54 21.65
CA GLU A 28 -6.08 12.88 22.13
C GLU A 28 -5.81 12.90 23.64
N ARG A 29 -6.63 12.21 24.44
CA ARG A 29 -6.38 12.06 25.88
C ARG A 29 -5.05 11.33 26.15
N LEU A 30 -4.72 10.29 25.39
CA LEU A 30 -3.42 9.60 25.52
C LEU A 30 -2.25 10.52 25.17
N ARG A 31 -2.40 11.37 24.16
CA ARG A 31 -1.41 12.38 23.75
C ARG A 31 -1.22 13.45 24.82
N GLN A 32 -2.30 14.00 25.36
CA GLN A 32 -2.28 14.97 26.46
C GLN A 32 -1.64 14.40 27.73
N GLN A 33 -1.84 13.10 27.99
CA GLN A 33 -1.18 12.38 29.08
C GLN A 33 0.31 12.06 28.81
N GLY A 34 0.84 12.42 27.64
CA GLY A 34 2.22 12.16 27.25
C GLY A 34 2.53 10.69 26.95
N LYS A 35 1.51 9.83 26.80
CA LYS A 35 1.70 8.38 26.53
C LYS A 35 2.04 8.10 25.07
N ILE A 36 1.58 8.95 24.17
CA ILE A 36 1.87 8.90 22.74
C ILE A 36 2.18 10.32 22.24
N ARG A 37 2.95 10.42 21.15
CA ARG A 37 3.25 11.71 20.50
C ARG A 37 2.38 11.96 19.27
N PHE A 38 2.16 10.89 18.50
CA PHE A 38 1.40 10.89 17.26
C PHE A 38 0.50 9.66 17.20
N PHE A 39 -0.57 9.72 16.43
CA PHE A 39 -1.45 8.59 16.18
C PHE A 39 -1.99 8.60 14.75
N GLY A 40 -2.34 7.40 14.28
CA GLY A 40 -2.77 7.19 12.91
C GLY A 40 -3.71 6.01 12.75
N ILE A 41 -4.11 5.79 11.52
CA ILE A 41 -4.98 4.67 11.10
C ILE A 41 -4.22 3.70 10.20
N THR A 42 -4.69 2.46 10.16
CA THR A 42 -4.44 1.58 9.01
C THR A 42 -5.61 1.76 8.07
N ALA A 43 -5.37 2.32 6.88
CA ALA A 43 -6.43 2.70 5.95
C ALA A 43 -6.88 1.47 5.13
N VAL A 44 -7.55 0.55 5.82
CA VAL A 44 -8.16 -0.65 5.25
C VAL A 44 -9.63 -0.65 5.61
N GLY A 45 -10.49 -0.92 4.63
CA GLY A 45 -11.94 -0.86 4.76
C GLY A 45 -12.59 -0.29 3.50
N ASP A 46 -13.73 0.35 3.66
CA ASP A 46 -14.49 0.91 2.53
C ASP A 46 -13.90 2.24 2.08
N THR A 47 -13.66 2.39 0.77
CA THR A 47 -12.98 3.56 0.20
C THR A 47 -13.63 4.89 0.63
N ALA A 48 -14.95 4.98 0.57
CA ALA A 48 -15.67 6.19 0.98
C ALA A 48 -15.54 6.47 2.49
N ALA A 49 -15.58 5.44 3.33
CA ALA A 49 -15.36 5.58 4.77
C ALA A 49 -13.93 6.04 5.09
N LEU A 50 -12.94 5.48 4.39
CA LEU A 50 -11.54 5.89 4.49
C LEU A 50 -11.34 7.36 4.10
N HIS A 51 -11.90 7.80 2.97
CA HIS A 51 -11.83 9.20 2.53
C HIS A 51 -12.44 10.13 3.58
N ARG A 52 -13.63 9.81 4.10
CA ARG A 52 -14.28 10.62 5.16
C ARG A 52 -13.40 10.79 6.41
N VAL A 53 -12.75 9.72 6.85
CA VAL A 53 -11.88 9.77 8.04
C VAL A 53 -10.60 10.56 7.78
N VAL A 54 -9.98 10.40 6.60
CA VAL A 54 -8.78 11.16 6.22
C VAL A 54 -9.10 12.64 6.04
N ASP A 55 -10.19 12.97 5.35
CA ASP A 55 -10.60 14.34 5.08
C ASP A 55 -11.03 15.11 6.33
N ALA A 56 -11.32 14.41 7.43
CA ALA A 56 -11.56 15.01 8.74
C ALA A 56 -10.29 15.58 9.41
N ARG A 57 -9.09 15.27 8.88
CA ARG A 57 -7.79 15.81 9.34
C ARG A 57 -7.51 15.61 10.84
N ALA A 58 -7.99 14.50 11.39
CA ALA A 58 -7.90 14.18 12.81
C ALA A 58 -6.71 13.29 13.19
N PHE A 59 -5.92 12.84 12.22
CA PHE A 59 -4.84 11.86 12.39
C PHE A 59 -3.52 12.39 11.84
N ASP A 60 -2.40 11.97 12.42
CA ASP A 60 -1.07 12.39 11.95
C ASP A 60 -0.56 11.52 10.80
N THR A 61 -0.99 10.24 10.76
CA THR A 61 -0.51 9.27 9.76
C THR A 61 -1.57 8.29 9.30
N ALA A 62 -1.37 7.75 8.09
CA ALA A 62 -2.10 6.59 7.59
C ALA A 62 -1.13 5.52 7.07
N GLN A 63 -1.36 4.26 7.44
CA GLN A 63 -0.78 3.12 6.73
C GLN A 63 -1.64 2.80 5.51
N VAL A 64 -1.07 2.86 4.31
CA VAL A 64 -1.80 2.68 3.04
C VAL A 64 -1.21 1.53 2.26
N SER A 65 -2.05 0.63 1.74
CA SER A 65 -1.61 -0.43 0.81
C SER A 65 -1.41 0.17 -0.58
N TYR A 66 -0.16 0.27 -1.03
CA TYR A 66 0.17 0.81 -2.35
C TYR A 66 1.39 0.10 -2.96
N ASN A 67 1.20 -0.51 -4.13
CA ASN A 67 2.23 -1.30 -4.80
C ASN A 67 1.94 -1.46 -6.31
N MET A 68 2.85 -2.10 -7.05
CA MET A 68 2.72 -2.27 -8.50
C MET A 68 1.58 -3.19 -8.94
N LEU A 69 0.97 -3.97 -8.04
CA LEU A 69 -0.21 -4.80 -8.34
C LEU A 69 -1.52 -4.07 -8.06
N ASN A 70 -1.50 -3.09 -7.15
CA ASN A 70 -2.61 -2.20 -6.90
C ASN A 70 -2.14 -0.74 -6.78
N PRO A 71 -2.18 0.03 -7.88
CA PRO A 71 -1.79 1.44 -7.87
C PRO A 71 -2.94 2.38 -7.47
N SER A 72 -4.15 1.86 -7.16
CA SER A 72 -5.37 2.68 -7.03
C SER A 72 -5.34 3.71 -5.91
N ALA A 73 -4.48 3.52 -4.90
CA ALA A 73 -4.30 4.50 -3.84
C ALA A 73 -3.60 5.78 -4.34
N GLY A 74 -2.79 5.70 -5.40
CA GLY A 74 -2.01 6.84 -5.92
C GLY A 74 -2.37 7.29 -7.33
N ALA A 75 -3.28 6.59 -8.01
CA ALA A 75 -3.74 6.93 -9.35
C ALA A 75 -5.10 6.29 -9.62
N ALA A 76 -5.86 6.83 -10.59
CA ALA A 76 -7.05 6.18 -11.07
C ALA A 76 -6.71 4.85 -11.78
N VAL A 77 -7.52 3.81 -11.54
CA VAL A 77 -7.45 2.54 -12.25
C VAL A 77 -8.66 2.38 -13.19
N PRO A 78 -8.54 1.63 -14.30
CA PRO A 78 -9.67 1.37 -15.18
C PRO A 78 -10.80 0.59 -14.48
N PRO A 79 -12.07 0.73 -14.91
CA PRO A 79 -13.16 -0.12 -14.45
C PRO A 79 -12.83 -1.62 -14.65
N GLY A 80 -13.16 -2.44 -13.65
CA GLY A 80 -12.86 -3.87 -13.69
C GLY A 80 -11.39 -4.22 -13.43
N TYR A 81 -10.58 -3.29 -12.92
CA TYR A 81 -9.25 -3.60 -12.41
C TYR A 81 -9.36 -4.58 -11.21
N PRO A 82 -8.60 -5.68 -11.18
CA PRO A 82 -8.84 -6.79 -10.26
C PRO A 82 -8.16 -6.59 -8.90
N ALA A 83 -8.43 -5.46 -8.27
CA ALA A 83 -7.92 -5.07 -6.97
C ALA A 83 -8.95 -4.19 -6.23
N HIS A 84 -8.73 -3.92 -4.95
CA HIS A 84 -9.53 -2.90 -4.25
C HIS A 84 -9.22 -1.51 -4.84
N ASP A 85 -10.26 -0.73 -5.15
CA ASP A 85 -10.09 0.64 -5.63
C ASP A 85 -10.11 1.62 -4.46
N TYR A 86 -8.92 2.10 -4.07
CA TYR A 86 -8.74 3.09 -3.01
C TYR A 86 -9.07 4.54 -3.45
N GLY A 87 -9.48 4.75 -4.71
CA GLY A 87 -9.98 6.04 -5.18
C GLY A 87 -9.00 7.19 -4.99
N ASN A 88 -7.71 6.96 -5.24
CA ASN A 88 -6.64 7.95 -5.09
C ASN A 88 -6.45 8.46 -3.64
N LEU A 89 -6.62 7.59 -2.65
CA LEU A 89 -6.46 7.87 -1.21
C LEU A 89 -5.21 8.69 -0.84
N LEU A 90 -4.07 8.52 -1.53
CA LEU A 90 -2.84 9.27 -1.29
C LEU A 90 -3.00 10.79 -1.55
N ALA A 91 -3.89 11.18 -2.46
CA ALA A 91 -4.21 12.58 -2.67
C ALA A 91 -4.97 13.17 -1.47
N HIS A 92 -5.89 12.39 -0.87
CA HIS A 92 -6.61 12.79 0.34
C HIS A 92 -5.65 12.95 1.52
N THR A 93 -4.72 12.00 1.73
CA THR A 93 -3.73 12.10 2.82
C THR A 93 -2.83 13.32 2.65
N LYS A 94 -2.40 13.61 1.42
CA LYS A 94 -1.61 14.82 1.12
C LYS A 94 -2.40 16.10 1.40
N ALA A 95 -3.67 16.15 0.99
CA ALA A 95 -4.54 17.30 1.25
C ALA A 95 -4.84 17.49 2.75
N ALA A 96 -4.80 16.41 3.53
CA ALA A 96 -4.98 16.40 4.98
C ALA A 96 -3.70 16.65 5.78
N ASP A 97 -2.55 16.86 5.12
CA ASP A 97 -1.21 16.97 5.75
C ASP A 97 -0.85 15.74 6.62
N MET A 98 -1.28 14.56 6.16
CA MET A 98 -1.04 13.29 6.85
C MET A 98 0.17 12.57 6.28
N GLY A 99 1.06 12.11 7.16
CA GLY A 99 2.19 11.27 6.77
C GLY A 99 1.72 9.88 6.31
N VAL A 100 2.23 9.40 5.18
CA VAL A 100 1.90 8.06 4.67
C VAL A 100 3.01 7.07 4.98
N ILE A 101 2.62 5.96 5.59
CA ILE A 101 3.46 4.78 5.76
C ILE A 101 2.96 3.74 4.74
N ASN A 102 3.66 3.61 3.61
CA ASN A 102 3.30 2.62 2.60
C ASN A 102 3.54 1.21 3.12
N ILE A 103 2.48 0.42 3.24
CA ILE A 103 2.52 -1.00 3.59
C ILE A 103 2.26 -1.83 2.34
N ARG A 104 2.57 -3.13 2.41
CA ARG A 104 2.37 -4.05 1.28
C ARG A 104 3.11 -3.61 0.00
N VAL A 105 4.20 -2.84 0.12
CA VAL A 105 5.00 -2.36 -1.02
C VAL A 105 5.46 -3.48 -1.96
N LEU A 106 5.73 -4.67 -1.41
CA LEU A 106 6.07 -5.88 -2.16
C LEU A 106 4.95 -6.94 -2.15
N ALA A 107 3.70 -6.54 -1.91
CA ALA A 107 2.55 -7.43 -1.84
C ALA A 107 2.79 -8.68 -0.94
N ALA A 108 3.35 -8.44 0.25
CA ALA A 108 3.77 -9.48 1.21
C ALA A 108 4.75 -10.55 0.64
N GLY A 109 5.52 -10.20 -0.39
CA GLY A 109 6.51 -11.06 -1.04
C GLY A 109 6.13 -11.42 -2.48
N ALA A 110 4.86 -11.31 -2.88
CA ALA A 110 4.41 -11.74 -4.20
C ALA A 110 5.06 -10.95 -5.35
N LEU A 111 5.44 -9.69 -5.10
CA LEU A 111 6.22 -8.86 -6.05
C LEU A 111 7.70 -9.28 -6.18
N SER A 112 8.07 -10.47 -5.70
CA SER A 112 9.27 -11.18 -6.12
C SER A 112 9.05 -12.05 -7.37
N GLY A 113 7.78 -12.29 -7.76
CA GLY A 113 7.43 -13.22 -8.83
C GLY A 113 7.52 -14.69 -8.43
N THR A 114 7.80 -15.02 -7.16
CA THR A 114 7.77 -16.40 -6.66
C THR A 114 6.73 -16.58 -5.56
N GLU A 115 6.24 -17.82 -5.45
CA GLU A 115 5.43 -18.25 -4.31
C GLU A 115 6.29 -18.64 -3.11
N ASP A 116 7.61 -18.79 -3.31
CA ASP A 116 8.54 -19.19 -2.27
C ASP A 116 8.55 -18.19 -1.11
N ARG A 117 8.53 -18.73 0.11
CA ARG A 117 8.52 -17.97 1.35
C ARG A 117 9.80 -18.26 2.11
N HIS A 118 10.43 -17.21 2.61
CA HIS A 118 11.54 -17.38 3.55
C HIS A 118 11.04 -18.07 4.83
N PRO A 119 11.80 -18.99 5.47
CA PRO A 119 11.36 -19.70 6.68
C PRO A 119 10.98 -18.82 7.88
N LEU A 120 11.53 -17.59 7.93
CA LEU A 120 11.20 -16.59 8.94
C LEU A 120 9.97 -15.75 8.60
N GLY A 121 9.49 -15.81 7.35
CA GLY A 121 8.26 -15.17 6.94
C GLY A 121 7.04 -16.00 7.34
N SER A 122 5.87 -15.37 7.42
CA SER A 122 4.62 -16.11 7.64
C SER A 122 4.43 -17.17 6.55
N PRO A 123 3.98 -18.39 6.87
CA PRO A 123 3.84 -19.47 5.88
C PRO A 123 2.68 -19.22 4.90
N SER A 124 1.64 -18.52 5.35
CA SER A 124 0.52 -18.07 4.53
C SER A 124 0.23 -16.60 4.83
N VAL A 125 -0.10 -15.83 3.79
CA VAL A 125 -0.52 -14.44 3.90
C VAL A 125 -1.56 -14.15 2.84
N GLU A 126 -2.72 -13.68 3.28
CA GLU A 126 -3.75 -13.21 2.36
C GLU A 126 -3.37 -11.85 1.75
N PRO A 127 -3.75 -11.61 0.48
CA PRO A 127 -3.72 -10.29 -0.14
C PRO A 127 -4.43 -9.22 0.70
N ILE A 128 -3.86 -8.02 0.75
CA ILE A 128 -4.53 -6.84 1.32
C ILE A 128 -4.61 -5.79 0.22
N GLY A 129 -5.82 -5.62 -0.31
CA GLY A 129 -6.12 -4.68 -1.38
C GLY A 129 -5.71 -5.12 -2.78
N SER A 130 -4.89 -6.16 -2.96
CA SER A 130 -4.48 -6.70 -4.28
C SER A 130 -5.44 -7.80 -4.78
N GLY A 131 -4.94 -8.88 -5.41
CA GLY A 131 -5.76 -9.96 -5.97
C GLY A 131 -6.37 -10.90 -4.92
N SER A 132 -6.91 -12.04 -5.38
CA SER A 132 -7.65 -13.03 -4.58
C SER A 132 -6.77 -13.96 -3.77
N SER A 133 -5.52 -14.15 -4.20
CA SER A 133 -4.59 -15.03 -3.52
C SER A 133 -3.16 -14.57 -3.73
N TYR A 134 -2.27 -15.01 -2.84
CA TYR A 134 -0.84 -14.77 -2.97
C TYR A 134 -0.28 -15.30 -4.30
N ARG A 135 -0.75 -16.48 -4.74
CA ARG A 135 -0.39 -17.07 -6.04
C ARG A 135 -0.80 -16.18 -7.21
N THR A 136 -2.04 -15.67 -7.21
CA THR A 136 -2.53 -14.74 -8.24
C THR A 136 -1.66 -13.49 -8.29
N ASP A 137 -1.29 -12.93 -7.14
CA ASP A 137 -0.41 -11.76 -7.06
C ASP A 137 0.99 -12.08 -7.62
N ALA A 138 1.56 -13.25 -7.32
CA ALA A 138 2.87 -13.66 -7.85
C ALA A 138 2.84 -13.90 -9.36
N GLU A 139 1.77 -14.48 -9.89
CA GLU A 139 1.54 -14.64 -11.33
C GLU A 139 1.43 -13.29 -12.04
N ARG A 140 0.70 -12.32 -11.47
CA ARG A 140 0.62 -10.96 -12.00
C ARG A 140 1.97 -10.24 -11.90
N ALA A 141 2.73 -10.45 -10.84
CA ALA A 141 4.06 -9.89 -10.69
C ALA A 141 5.01 -10.35 -11.82
N ARG A 142 4.99 -11.63 -12.21
CA ARG A 142 5.77 -12.13 -13.35
C ARG A 142 5.40 -11.44 -14.66
N ARG A 143 4.15 -11.02 -14.84
CA ARG A 143 3.71 -10.27 -16.03
C ARG A 143 4.23 -8.83 -16.08
N ILE A 144 4.82 -8.33 -15.00
CA ILE A 144 5.52 -7.04 -14.92
C ILE A 144 7.02 -7.18 -15.28
N GLU A 145 7.56 -8.41 -15.37
CA GLU A 145 8.97 -8.65 -15.75
C GLU A 145 9.43 -8.00 -17.07
N PRO A 146 8.58 -7.72 -18.09
CA PRO A 146 9.02 -6.92 -19.24
C PRO A 146 9.67 -5.58 -18.82
N LEU A 147 9.22 -4.95 -17.74
CA LEU A 147 9.83 -3.74 -17.17
C LEU A 147 11.33 -3.95 -16.82
N ILE A 148 11.67 -5.15 -16.34
CA ILE A 148 13.04 -5.55 -15.98
C ILE A 148 13.85 -5.87 -17.25
N ARG A 149 13.27 -6.64 -18.18
CA ARG A 149 13.91 -6.98 -19.46
C ARG A 149 14.23 -5.75 -20.30
N GLU A 150 13.42 -4.72 -20.19
CA GLU A 150 13.59 -3.41 -20.85
C GLU A 150 14.58 -2.49 -20.11
N GLY A 151 15.15 -2.93 -18.99
CA GLY A 151 16.24 -2.24 -18.28
C GLY A 151 15.79 -1.11 -17.35
N HIS A 152 14.51 -1.03 -16.97
CA HIS A 152 14.03 0.02 -16.08
C HIS A 152 14.37 -0.19 -14.59
N ALA A 153 14.62 -1.44 -14.19
CA ALA A 153 15.07 -1.85 -12.85
C ALA A 153 15.78 -3.21 -12.94
N GLU A 154 16.58 -3.58 -11.93
CA GLU A 154 17.31 -4.87 -11.94
C GLU A 154 16.46 -6.06 -11.49
N SER A 155 15.38 -5.81 -10.74
CA SER A 155 14.46 -6.85 -10.26
C SER A 155 13.06 -6.30 -10.00
N LEU A 156 12.06 -7.18 -9.89
CA LEU A 156 10.69 -6.80 -9.48
C LEU A 156 10.67 -6.17 -8.08
N ILE A 157 11.55 -6.64 -7.17
CA ILE A 157 11.70 -6.11 -5.82
C ILE A 157 12.21 -4.66 -5.88
N GLU A 158 13.27 -4.40 -6.64
CA GLU A 158 13.77 -3.04 -6.86
C GLU A 158 12.68 -2.16 -7.47
N ALA A 159 12.02 -2.62 -8.54
CA ALA A 159 10.95 -1.88 -9.19
C ALA A 159 9.81 -1.52 -8.23
N GLY A 160 9.39 -2.44 -7.36
CA GLY A 160 8.34 -2.20 -6.37
C GLY A 160 8.71 -1.15 -5.33
N LEU A 161 9.95 -1.18 -4.83
CA LEU A 161 10.46 -0.17 -3.88
C LEU A 161 10.57 1.21 -4.53
N ARG A 162 11.12 1.28 -5.75
CA ARG A 162 11.30 2.52 -6.51
C ARG A 162 9.97 3.09 -7.02
N PHE A 163 8.97 2.23 -7.27
CA PHE A 163 7.60 2.64 -7.56
C PHE A 163 6.97 3.35 -6.35
N ALA A 164 7.10 2.79 -5.15
CA ALA A 164 6.50 3.37 -3.95
C ALA A 164 7.00 4.79 -3.65
N ILE A 165 8.32 5.02 -3.78
CA ILE A 165 8.91 6.35 -3.56
C ILE A 165 8.73 7.31 -4.75
N ALA A 166 8.12 6.86 -5.85
CA ALA A 166 7.80 7.75 -6.97
C ALA A 166 6.57 8.63 -6.70
N ASN A 167 5.75 8.28 -5.70
CA ASN A 167 4.63 9.11 -5.27
C ASN A 167 5.03 9.97 -4.07
N ASP A 168 4.96 11.29 -4.24
CA ASP A 168 5.45 12.25 -3.24
C ASP A 168 4.59 12.34 -1.96
N ALA A 169 3.38 11.75 -1.96
CA ALA A 169 2.58 11.61 -0.76
C ALA A 169 3.15 10.53 0.18
N VAL A 170 3.97 9.59 -0.31
CA VAL A 170 4.57 8.52 0.50
C VAL A 170 5.72 9.08 1.32
N SER A 171 5.53 9.15 2.64
CA SER A 171 6.55 9.66 3.57
C SER A 171 7.54 8.57 4.01
N THR A 172 7.04 7.34 4.17
CA THR A 172 7.83 6.18 4.62
C THR A 172 7.42 4.94 3.84
N VAL A 173 8.39 4.14 3.39
CA VAL A 173 8.14 2.80 2.84
C VAL A 173 8.42 1.76 3.91
N LEU A 174 7.40 1.00 4.30
CA LEU A 174 7.51 -0.10 5.27
C LEU A 174 7.65 -1.42 4.52
N VAL A 175 8.84 -2.01 4.63
CA VAL A 175 9.18 -3.30 4.03
C VAL A 175 9.86 -4.19 5.07
N GLY A 176 9.46 -5.45 5.11
CA GLY A 176 10.02 -6.45 6.01
C GLY A 176 11.15 -7.23 5.34
N TYR A 177 12.14 -7.63 6.14
CA TYR A 177 13.31 -8.38 5.71
C TYR A 177 13.53 -9.56 6.65
N SER A 178 14.09 -10.65 6.12
CA SER A 178 14.52 -11.82 6.89
C SER A 178 16.04 -11.95 7.00
N THR A 179 16.80 -11.18 6.21
CA THR A 179 18.28 -11.17 6.23
C THR A 179 18.81 -9.75 6.10
N LEU A 180 20.08 -9.54 6.47
CA LEU A 180 20.77 -8.26 6.28
C LEU A 180 20.95 -7.94 4.79
N ASP A 181 21.24 -8.92 3.95
CA ASP A 181 21.38 -8.73 2.50
C ASP A 181 20.11 -8.12 1.88
N GLN A 182 18.93 -8.59 2.30
CA GLN A 182 17.65 -8.03 1.84
C GLN A 182 17.46 -6.57 2.25
N LEU A 183 17.90 -6.21 3.47
CA LEU A 183 17.89 -4.83 3.94
C LEU A 183 18.83 -3.96 3.10
N GLU A 184 20.04 -4.44 2.82
CA GLU A 184 21.01 -3.72 2.00
C GLU A 184 20.56 -3.56 0.54
N ASP A 185 19.98 -4.61 -0.05
CA ASP A 185 19.39 -4.58 -1.39
C ASP A 185 18.27 -3.55 -1.51
N ALA A 186 17.40 -3.47 -0.50
CA ALA A 186 16.34 -2.49 -0.48
C ALA A 186 16.88 -1.07 -0.30
N ALA A 187 17.88 -0.87 0.56
CA ALA A 187 18.55 0.43 0.69
C ALA A 187 19.22 0.85 -0.64
N ARG A 188 19.93 -0.08 -1.32
CA ARG A 188 20.49 0.17 -2.66
C ARG A 188 19.40 0.54 -3.67
N SER A 189 18.27 -0.17 -3.66
CA SER A 189 17.13 0.08 -4.55
C SER A 189 16.56 1.49 -4.36
N ILE A 190 16.31 1.90 -3.11
CA ILE A 190 15.80 3.23 -2.77
C ILE A 190 16.81 4.32 -3.16
N ASN A 191 18.12 4.09 -2.96
CA ASN A 191 19.18 5.03 -3.31
C ASN A 191 19.31 5.27 -4.83
N LYS A 192 18.76 4.40 -5.69
CA LYS A 192 18.64 4.66 -7.14
C LYS A 192 17.56 5.69 -7.48
N GLY A 193 16.79 6.16 -6.49
CA GLY A 193 15.71 7.11 -6.64
C GLY A 193 14.46 6.48 -7.26
N PRO A 194 13.41 7.28 -7.48
CA PRO A 194 12.13 6.79 -7.99
C PRO A 194 12.27 6.17 -9.38
N LEU A 195 11.29 5.33 -9.75
CA LEU A 195 11.16 4.90 -11.14
C LEU A 195 11.02 6.12 -12.05
N SER A 196 11.69 6.09 -13.20
CA SER A 196 11.58 7.15 -14.20
C SER A 196 10.14 7.26 -14.74
N ARG A 197 9.79 8.41 -15.31
CA ARG A 197 8.47 8.59 -15.94
C ARG A 197 8.19 7.53 -17.01
N ALA A 198 9.18 7.22 -17.86
CA ALA A 198 9.06 6.19 -18.88
C ALA A 198 8.77 4.80 -18.27
N ALA A 199 9.42 4.46 -17.14
CA ALA A 199 9.16 3.21 -16.43
C ALA A 199 7.75 3.16 -15.82
N LEU A 200 7.26 4.28 -15.27
CA LEU A 200 5.90 4.36 -14.73
C LEU A 200 4.84 4.25 -15.82
N ASP A 201 5.04 4.93 -16.95
CA ASP A 201 4.11 4.85 -18.09
C ASP A 201 4.09 3.41 -18.65
N ARG A 202 5.26 2.77 -18.76
CA ARG A 202 5.39 1.36 -19.17
C ARG A 202 4.72 0.40 -18.20
N LEU A 203 4.91 0.59 -16.90
CA LEU A 203 4.24 -0.19 -15.87
C LEU A 203 2.71 -0.06 -16.00
N ALA A 204 2.19 1.15 -16.21
CA ALA A 204 0.77 1.39 -16.40
C ALA A 204 0.21 0.66 -17.63
N GLU A 205 0.98 0.55 -18.72
CA GLU A 205 0.60 -0.27 -19.88
C GLU A 205 0.50 -1.76 -19.53
N LEU A 206 1.50 -2.31 -18.84
CA LEU A 206 1.50 -3.72 -18.43
C LEU A 206 0.33 -4.04 -17.49
N GLN A 207 0.01 -3.14 -16.57
CA GLN A 207 -1.10 -3.26 -15.63
C GLN A 207 -2.47 -3.29 -16.32
N ARG A 208 -2.64 -2.67 -17.50
CA ARG A 208 -3.92 -2.76 -18.25
C ARG A 208 -4.27 -4.19 -18.62
N ALA A 209 -3.28 -5.06 -18.77
CA ALA A 209 -3.50 -6.46 -19.09
C ALA A 209 -4.19 -7.23 -17.93
N PHE A 210 -4.32 -6.65 -16.74
CA PHE A 210 -5.02 -7.25 -15.60
C PHE A 210 -6.53 -6.99 -15.63
N VAL A 211 -6.99 -5.99 -16.39
CA VAL A 211 -8.40 -5.55 -16.38
C VAL A 211 -9.31 -6.69 -16.84
N GLY A 212 -10.40 -6.92 -16.10
CA GLY A 212 -11.39 -7.96 -16.38
C GLY A 212 -11.07 -9.33 -15.78
N GLU A 213 -9.91 -9.48 -15.14
CA GLU A 213 -9.62 -10.66 -14.32
C GLU A 213 -10.48 -10.67 -13.04
N PRO A 214 -10.71 -11.84 -12.43
CA PRO A 214 -11.32 -11.89 -11.11
C PRO A 214 -10.41 -11.19 -10.08
N ARG A 215 -11.06 -10.51 -9.13
CA ARG A 215 -10.40 -10.07 -7.90
C ARG A 215 -10.17 -11.29 -7.05
#